data_AF-A0A8J5U1U1-F1
#
_entry.id   AF-A0A8J5U1U1-F1
#
_cell.length_a   1.000
_cell.length_b   1.000
_cell.length_c   1.000
_cell.angle_alpha   90.00
_cell.angle_beta   90.00
_cell.angle_gamma   90.00
#
_symmetry.space_group_name_H-M   'P 1'
#
loop_
_entity.id
_entity.type
_entity.pdbx_description
1 polymer ?
#
loop_
_entity_poly.entity_id
_entity_poly.type
_entity_poly.pdbx_seq_one_letter_code
_entity_poly.pdbx_strand_id
1 'polypeptide(L)'
;MHLAAITKGLGLRTFPITPLDRSSVVEGEQGVVLEDLPDWKLTETSSTFLNPTDYEATEVQSVEHGIFSISAAKLSLLKDHVLKGAINAKLSTTEAVCAFLWRHVVLARQIDHHKYPEAKLSITVDARERMENPPLPSNYWGNFAEPNAVARASVARLQNEEDGGKVYVELATSVKRAIAAVNNKAVRRLVGILNQMPKSTSLTWNVDRYPGPDMLIVCLQAHRYNDIYFGRDLGYPSAFRVTVGDTEGKPDGRCIILPPRHAEGHGLELILQYDSCTLERLENNSEFSKFFGNTEAEQLTELLRDMCHFIRSYIDEIEIAPLQVYCSALVFGLTRSLVRELFKIEEPDWIILKPRMETDWRPRVFWDTASEVLEGDEGEVSSVAFSADGWRLASGSETTIKLWDAGMGTWA
;
A
#
# COMPACT_ATOMS: atom_id res chain seq x y z
N MET A 1 -19.58 -14.74 -25.11
CA MET A 1 -20.61 -15.64 -25.68
C MET A 1 -20.93 -16.73 -24.67
N HIS A 2 -21.63 -16.42 -23.55
CA HIS A 2 -21.99 -17.43 -22.53
C HIS A 2 -23.13 -17.04 -21.55
N LEU A 3 -23.97 -16.04 -21.86
CA LEU A 3 -25.15 -15.72 -21.02
C LEU A 3 -26.49 -16.16 -21.64
N ALA A 4 -26.54 -16.45 -22.95
CA ALA A 4 -27.80 -16.71 -23.65
C ALA A 4 -28.41 -18.11 -23.38
N ALA A 5 -27.67 -19.03 -22.75
CA ALA A 5 -28.15 -20.38 -22.49
C ALA A 5 -28.98 -20.53 -21.20
N ILE A 6 -28.91 -19.57 -20.27
CA ILE A 6 -29.56 -19.67 -18.94
C ILE A 6 -30.99 -19.10 -18.93
N THR A 7 -31.37 -18.29 -19.91
CA THR A 7 -32.64 -17.54 -19.89
C THR A 7 -33.85 -18.28 -20.46
N LYS A 8 -33.67 -19.45 -21.07
CA LYS A 8 -34.77 -20.17 -21.78
C LYS A 8 -35.90 -20.71 -20.89
N GLY A 9 -35.77 -20.64 -19.55
CA GLY A 9 -36.80 -21.12 -18.61
C GLY A 9 -37.39 -20.07 -17.65
N LEU A 10 -36.88 -18.82 -17.64
CA LEU A 10 -37.13 -17.89 -16.53
C LEU A 10 -37.97 -16.65 -16.88
N GLY A 11 -38.51 -16.53 -18.10
CA GLY A 11 -39.35 -15.39 -18.49
C GLY A 11 -38.65 -14.02 -18.42
N LEU A 12 -37.31 -14.01 -18.31
CA LEU A 12 -36.52 -12.80 -18.28
C LEU A 12 -36.54 -12.13 -19.66
N ARG A 13 -36.88 -10.83 -19.70
CA ARG A 13 -36.81 -10.01 -20.91
C ARG A 13 -35.42 -10.12 -21.52
N THR A 14 -35.32 -10.73 -22.69
CA THR A 14 -34.11 -10.74 -23.49
C THR A 14 -33.93 -9.34 -24.09
N PHE A 15 -33.02 -8.56 -23.53
CA PHE A 15 -32.55 -7.35 -24.21
C PHE A 15 -31.78 -7.79 -25.47
N PRO A 16 -32.09 -7.23 -26.65
CA PRO A 16 -31.31 -7.53 -27.85
C PRO A 16 -29.84 -7.17 -27.57
N ILE A 17 -28.94 -8.13 -27.82
CA ILE A 17 -27.50 -7.87 -27.75
C ILE A 17 -27.16 -7.05 -28.99
N THR A 18 -27.18 -5.72 -28.86
CA THR A 18 -26.62 -4.84 -29.88
C THR A 18 -25.12 -5.13 -29.98
N PRO A 19 -24.59 -5.47 -31.17
CA PRO A 19 -23.15 -5.58 -31.35
C PRO A 19 -22.49 -4.30 -30.85
N LEU A 20 -21.48 -4.41 -29.99
CA LEU A 20 -20.67 -3.25 -29.63
C LEU A 20 -20.10 -2.65 -30.91
N ASP A 21 -20.34 -1.36 -31.10
CA ASP A 21 -19.65 -0.61 -32.14
C ASP A 21 -18.14 -0.76 -31.91
N ARG A 22 -17.45 -1.32 -32.92
CA ARG A 22 -15.99 -1.50 -32.92
C ARG A 22 -15.31 -0.47 -33.81
N SER A 23 -16.02 0.58 -34.21
CA SER A 23 -15.41 1.71 -34.90
C SER A 23 -14.28 2.27 -34.04
N SER A 24 -13.19 2.66 -34.71
CA SER A 24 -12.06 3.27 -34.01
C SER A 24 -12.50 4.61 -33.45
N VAL A 25 -12.49 4.73 -32.12
CA VAL A 25 -12.82 5.98 -31.43
C VAL A 25 -11.69 7.02 -31.57
N VAL A 26 -10.50 6.56 -31.93
CA VAL A 26 -9.31 7.38 -32.15
C VAL A 26 -8.66 7.01 -33.48
N GLU A 27 -8.34 8.02 -34.28
CA GLU A 27 -7.54 7.85 -35.48
C GLU A 27 -6.05 7.92 -35.16
N GLY A 28 -5.30 6.92 -35.62
CA GLY A 28 -3.85 6.84 -35.44
C GLY A 28 -3.07 7.76 -36.39
N GLU A 29 -1.93 8.26 -35.92
CA GLU A 29 -0.97 9.01 -36.76
C GLU A 29 -0.38 8.08 -37.83
N GLN A 30 -0.24 8.58 -39.06
CA GLN A 30 0.27 7.79 -40.20
C GLN A 30 1.80 7.87 -40.27
N GLY A 31 2.44 6.81 -40.77
CA GLY A 31 3.89 6.78 -40.99
C GLY A 31 4.73 6.71 -39.71
N VAL A 32 4.11 6.39 -38.57
CA VAL A 32 4.81 6.18 -37.30
C VAL A 32 5.46 4.80 -37.31
N VAL A 33 6.72 4.72 -36.89
CA VAL A 33 7.53 3.50 -36.83
C VAL A 33 7.85 3.13 -35.37
N LEU A 34 8.21 1.87 -35.10
CA LEU A 34 8.43 1.41 -33.73
C LEU A 34 9.57 2.18 -33.03
N GLU A 35 10.54 2.68 -33.77
CA GLU A 35 11.64 3.52 -33.28
C GLU A 35 11.16 4.85 -32.68
N ASP A 36 9.96 5.32 -33.07
CA ASP A 36 9.32 6.49 -32.46
C ASP A 36 8.77 6.20 -31.04
N LEU A 37 8.72 4.92 -30.64
CA LEU A 37 8.24 4.42 -29.36
C LEU A 37 9.35 3.60 -28.64
N PRO A 38 10.41 4.25 -28.13
CA PRO A 38 11.56 3.56 -27.51
C PRO A 38 11.21 2.74 -26.25
N ASP A 39 10.04 3.01 -25.66
CA ASP A 39 9.51 2.33 -24.48
C ASP A 39 8.70 1.07 -24.81
N TRP A 40 8.60 0.72 -26.09
CA TRP A 40 7.89 -0.44 -26.57
C TRP A 40 8.82 -1.34 -27.38
N LYS A 41 8.55 -2.65 -27.34
CA LYS A 41 9.24 -3.64 -28.16
C LYS A 41 8.30 -4.77 -28.55
N LEU A 42 8.66 -5.48 -29.60
CA LEU A 42 7.96 -6.68 -30.02
C LEU A 42 8.22 -7.83 -29.03
N THR A 43 7.21 -8.64 -28.74
CA THR A 43 7.39 -9.90 -28.02
C THR A 43 8.01 -10.91 -28.99
N GLU A 44 9.25 -11.38 -28.74
CA GLU A 44 9.92 -12.32 -29.64
C GLU A 44 9.17 -13.66 -29.73
N THR A 45 8.99 -14.20 -30.94
CA THR A 45 8.75 -15.65 -31.13
C THR A 45 10.04 -16.44 -31.37
N SER A 46 11.19 -15.80 -31.65
CA SER A 46 12.51 -16.44 -31.67
C SER A 46 13.62 -15.45 -32.05
N SER A 47 14.45 -15.12 -31.06
CA SER A 47 15.89 -14.84 -31.10
C SER A 47 16.42 -13.71 -32.01
N THR A 48 17.02 -12.76 -31.29
CA THR A 48 18.14 -11.85 -31.62
C THR A 48 17.76 -10.45 -32.08
N PHE A 49 17.33 -9.65 -31.11
CA PHE A 49 17.71 -8.24 -31.07
C PHE A 49 18.90 -8.04 -30.12
N LEU A 50 19.92 -7.29 -30.53
CA LEU A 50 20.99 -6.81 -29.64
C LEU A 50 20.38 -5.85 -28.61
N ASN A 51 19.94 -6.43 -27.51
CA ASN A 51 19.37 -5.70 -26.38
C ASN A 51 20.54 -5.34 -25.45
N PRO A 52 20.66 -4.10 -24.95
CA PRO A 52 21.58 -3.79 -23.85
C PRO A 52 21.27 -4.61 -22.58
N THR A 53 20.13 -5.29 -22.55
CA THR A 53 19.54 -5.94 -21.38
C THR A 53 19.71 -7.46 -21.37
N ASP A 54 20.69 -8.00 -22.12
CA ASP A 54 21.04 -9.44 -22.04
C ASP A 54 21.87 -9.69 -20.78
N TYR A 55 21.19 -9.57 -19.64
CA TYR A 55 21.74 -9.85 -18.33
C TYR A 55 21.21 -11.21 -17.90
N GLU A 56 22.12 -12.11 -17.48
CA GLU A 56 21.80 -13.46 -17.03
C GLU A 56 20.50 -13.47 -16.22
N ALA A 57 19.49 -14.19 -16.71
CA ALA A 57 18.20 -14.29 -16.06
C ALA A 57 18.39 -15.05 -14.75
N THR A 58 18.53 -14.32 -13.64
CA THR A 58 18.48 -14.92 -12.31
C THR A 58 17.07 -15.44 -12.08
N GLU A 59 16.93 -16.69 -11.64
CA GLU A 59 15.62 -17.20 -11.20
C GLU A 59 15.11 -16.33 -10.05
N VAL A 60 13.89 -15.82 -10.18
CA VAL A 60 13.26 -15.00 -9.15
C VAL A 60 12.97 -15.90 -7.94
N GLN A 61 13.72 -15.71 -6.87
CA GLN A 61 13.51 -16.42 -5.60
C GLN A 61 12.27 -15.86 -4.90
N SER A 62 11.08 -16.34 -5.28
CA SER A 62 9.77 -16.00 -4.69
C SER A 62 9.40 -14.51 -4.73
N VAL A 63 8.35 -14.16 -5.47
CA VAL A 63 7.76 -12.81 -5.43
C VAL A 63 6.65 -12.76 -4.40
N GLU A 64 6.71 -11.76 -3.54
CA GLU A 64 5.72 -11.47 -2.51
C GLU A 64 5.06 -10.11 -2.76
N HIS A 65 4.03 -9.82 -1.97
CA HIS A 65 3.42 -8.50 -1.91
C HIS A 65 3.54 -7.92 -0.50
N GLY A 66 3.94 -6.66 -0.40
CA GLY A 66 3.86 -5.86 0.83
C GLY A 66 2.72 -4.85 0.73
N ILE A 67 1.91 -4.74 1.78
CA ILE A 67 0.82 -3.75 1.87
C ILE A 67 1.26 -2.61 2.79
N PHE A 68 1.28 -1.40 2.25
CA PHE A 68 1.69 -0.20 2.98
C PHE A 68 0.59 0.86 2.96
N SER A 69 0.46 1.61 4.05
CA SER A 69 -0.51 2.70 4.20
C SER A 69 0.20 4.02 4.46
N ILE A 70 -0.37 5.10 3.96
CA ILE A 70 0.04 6.47 4.30
C ILE A 70 -1.20 7.33 4.59
N SER A 71 -1.25 7.89 5.80
CA SER A 71 -2.36 8.76 6.19
C SER A 71 -2.29 10.12 5.48
N ALA A 72 -3.41 10.84 5.42
CA ALA A 72 -3.45 12.19 4.85
C ALA A 72 -2.44 13.17 5.49
N ALA A 73 -2.23 13.08 6.81
CA ALA A 73 -1.26 13.91 7.50
C ALA A 73 0.18 13.59 7.02
N LYS A 74 0.52 12.31 6.92
CA LYS A 74 1.82 11.86 6.42
C LYS A 74 2.02 12.15 4.93
N LEU A 75 0.97 12.17 4.11
CA LEU A 75 1.05 12.59 2.69
C LEU A 75 1.50 14.05 2.54
N SER A 76 0.93 14.94 3.34
CA SER A 76 1.34 16.36 3.33
C SER A 76 2.80 16.51 3.75
N LEU A 77 3.20 15.81 4.82
CA LEU A 77 4.59 15.81 5.28
C LEU A 77 5.56 15.21 4.26
N LEU A 78 5.18 14.13 3.58
CA LEU A 78 5.97 13.52 2.50
C LEU A 78 6.15 14.51 1.37
N LYS A 79 5.08 15.20 0.97
CA LYS A 79 5.14 16.22 -0.07
C LYS A 79 6.10 17.34 0.33
N ASP A 80 5.99 17.86 1.55
CA ASP A 80 6.88 18.92 2.04
C ASP A 80 8.34 18.45 2.12
N HIS A 81 8.57 17.19 2.49
CA HIS A 81 9.89 16.56 2.52
C HIS A 81 10.50 16.44 1.12
N VAL A 82 9.74 15.94 0.14
CA VAL A 82 10.16 15.82 -1.26
C VAL A 82 10.41 17.19 -1.90
N LEU A 83 9.63 18.20 -1.53
CA LEU A 83 9.71 19.56 -2.07
C LEU A 83 10.61 20.48 -1.26
N LYS A 84 11.33 19.96 -0.27
CA LYS A 84 12.20 20.75 0.61
C LYS A 84 13.26 21.48 -0.22
N GLY A 85 13.25 22.81 -0.15
CA GLY A 85 14.18 23.67 -0.90
C GLY A 85 13.74 24.00 -2.33
N ALA A 86 12.61 23.49 -2.80
CA ALA A 86 12.04 23.85 -4.10
C ALA A 86 11.24 25.16 -4.00
N ILE A 87 11.81 26.27 -4.45
CA ILE A 87 11.09 27.54 -4.53
C ILE A 87 10.21 27.51 -5.78
N ASN A 88 8.89 27.66 -5.62
CA ASN A 88 7.87 27.75 -6.69
C ASN A 88 7.64 26.48 -7.55
N ALA A 89 8.07 25.29 -7.12
CA ALA A 89 7.76 24.08 -7.85
C ALA A 89 6.27 23.71 -7.71
N LYS A 90 5.48 23.87 -8.78
CA LYS A 90 4.08 23.42 -8.86
C LYS A 90 4.02 21.90 -9.03
N LEU A 91 4.36 21.14 -7.99
CA LEU A 91 4.32 19.67 -8.00
C LEU A 91 3.10 19.14 -7.22
N SER A 92 2.48 18.09 -7.75
CA SER A 92 1.33 17.40 -7.14
C SER A 92 1.78 16.40 -6.06
N THR A 93 0.84 15.97 -5.22
CA THR A 93 1.11 14.92 -4.23
C THR A 93 1.45 13.59 -4.91
N THR A 94 0.80 13.27 -6.04
CA THR A 94 1.11 12.07 -6.83
C THR A 94 2.54 12.10 -7.35
N GLU A 95 3.01 13.22 -7.89
CA GLU A 95 4.39 13.35 -8.37
C GLU A 95 5.41 13.14 -7.24
N ALA A 96 5.13 13.67 -6.05
CA ALA A 96 5.98 13.50 -4.88
C ALA A 96 6.02 12.04 -4.39
N VAL A 97 4.86 11.40 -4.29
CA VAL A 97 4.75 9.97 -3.89
C VAL A 97 5.46 9.07 -4.89
N CYS A 98 5.24 9.25 -6.20
CA CYS A 98 5.90 8.47 -7.24
C CYS A 98 7.43 8.62 -7.19
N ALA A 99 7.94 9.84 -7.02
CA ALA A 99 9.37 10.11 -6.91
C ALA A 99 9.99 9.47 -5.66
N PHE A 100 9.29 9.54 -4.53
CA PHE A 100 9.73 8.94 -3.28
C PHE A 100 9.80 7.41 -3.39
N LEU A 101 8.71 6.77 -3.82
CA LEU A 101 8.64 5.32 -3.98
C LEU A 101 9.70 4.80 -4.94
N TRP A 102 9.89 5.47 -6.08
CA TRP A 102 10.85 5.06 -7.09
C TRP A 102 12.29 5.06 -6.55
N ARG A 103 12.69 6.11 -5.83
CA ARG A 103 14.01 6.16 -5.20
C ARG A 103 14.18 5.04 -4.17
N HIS A 104 13.20 4.87 -3.29
CA HIS A 104 13.30 3.89 -2.21
C HIS A 104 13.33 2.45 -2.72
N VAL A 105 12.59 2.13 -3.78
CA VAL A 105 12.66 0.81 -4.43
C VAL A 105 14.04 0.58 -5.03
N VAL A 106 14.61 1.56 -5.75
CA VAL A 106 15.95 1.41 -6.35
C VAL A 106 17.04 1.27 -5.28
N LEU A 107 16.93 2.00 -4.17
CA LEU A 107 17.81 1.84 -3.01
C LEU A 107 17.66 0.44 -2.39
N ALA A 108 16.44 -0.01 -2.14
CA ALA A 108 16.15 -1.31 -1.54
C ALA A 108 16.57 -2.48 -2.42
N ARG A 109 16.64 -2.32 -3.74
CA ARG A 109 17.14 -3.35 -4.65
C ARG A 109 18.66 -3.48 -4.73
N GLN A 110 19.40 -2.47 -4.22
CA GLN A 110 20.87 -2.46 -4.27
C GLN A 110 21.41 -2.69 -5.70
N ILE A 111 20.80 -2.01 -6.68
CA ILE A 111 21.13 -2.17 -8.09
C ILE A 111 22.60 -1.79 -8.36
N ASP A 112 23.32 -2.63 -9.12
CA ASP A 112 24.61 -2.25 -9.67
C ASP A 112 24.42 -1.22 -10.79
N HIS A 113 24.78 0.04 -10.53
CA HIS A 113 24.62 1.13 -11.48
C HIS A 113 25.60 1.06 -12.67
N HIS A 114 26.66 0.25 -12.61
CA HIS A 114 27.52 0.02 -13.76
C HIS A 114 26.86 -0.94 -14.75
N LYS A 115 26.16 -1.94 -14.22
CA LYS A 115 25.32 -2.85 -15.01
C LYS A 115 24.08 -2.14 -15.55
N TYR A 116 23.37 -1.41 -14.69
CA TYR A 116 22.16 -0.66 -15.04
C TYR A 116 22.35 0.85 -14.82
N PRO A 117 22.82 1.61 -15.82
CA PRO A 117 23.11 3.03 -15.64
C PRO A 117 21.85 3.91 -15.54
N GLU A 118 20.74 3.47 -16.10
CA GLU A 118 19.45 4.18 -16.13
C GLU A 118 18.36 3.35 -15.45
N ALA A 119 17.50 4.02 -14.68
CA ALA A 119 16.24 3.49 -14.19
C ALA A 119 15.08 4.15 -14.92
N LYS A 120 14.03 3.39 -15.19
CA LYS A 120 12.75 3.86 -15.73
C LYS A 120 11.63 3.68 -14.71
N LEU A 121 10.81 4.71 -14.57
CA LEU A 121 9.55 4.64 -13.86
C LEU A 121 8.41 4.78 -14.85
N SER A 122 7.68 3.68 -15.05
CA SER A 122 6.44 3.66 -15.83
C SER A 122 5.26 4.00 -14.92
N ILE A 123 4.35 4.86 -15.38
CA ILE A 123 3.17 5.30 -14.63
C ILE A 123 1.95 5.23 -15.54
N THR A 124 0.90 4.55 -15.10
CA THR A 124 -0.37 4.52 -15.84
C THR A 124 -1.05 5.89 -15.79
N VAL A 125 -1.50 6.39 -16.93
CA VAL A 125 -2.17 7.70 -17.04
C VAL A 125 -3.51 7.53 -17.75
N ASP A 126 -4.59 8.04 -17.14
CA ASP A 126 -5.86 8.18 -17.84
C ASP A 126 -5.73 9.28 -18.91
N ALA A 127 -5.79 8.86 -20.18
CA ALA A 127 -5.65 9.77 -21.30
C ALA A 127 -7.00 10.27 -21.86
N ARG A 128 -8.14 9.89 -21.28
CA ARG A 128 -9.47 10.23 -21.82
C ARG A 128 -9.67 11.75 -21.95
N GLU A 129 -9.41 12.49 -20.88
CA GLU A 129 -9.54 13.95 -20.84
C GLU A 129 -8.46 14.68 -21.66
N ARG A 130 -7.48 13.94 -22.19
CA ARG A 130 -6.34 14.47 -22.95
C ARG A 130 -6.52 14.35 -24.45
N MET A 131 -7.60 13.70 -24.88
CA MET A 131 -7.93 13.54 -26.30
C MET A 131 -8.60 14.78 -26.84
N GLU A 132 -8.18 15.18 -28.03
CA GLU A 132 -8.68 16.37 -28.71
C GLU A 132 -8.84 16.06 -30.20
N ASN A 133 -9.78 16.76 -30.84
CA ASN A 133 -10.01 16.73 -32.29
C ASN A 133 -10.15 15.32 -32.90
N PRO A 134 -11.16 14.52 -32.52
CA PRO A 134 -12.24 14.84 -31.57
C PRO A 134 -11.90 14.46 -30.11
N PRO A 135 -12.52 15.10 -29.11
CA PRO A 135 -12.45 14.63 -27.73
C PRO A 135 -13.14 13.28 -27.57
N LEU A 136 -12.70 12.50 -26.58
CA LEU A 136 -13.30 11.21 -26.29
C LEU A 136 -14.70 11.40 -25.64
N PRO A 137 -15.71 10.59 -26.02
CA PRO A 137 -17.01 10.66 -25.37
C PRO A 137 -16.91 10.44 -23.85
N SER A 138 -17.63 11.26 -23.06
CA SER A 138 -17.61 11.18 -21.60
C SER A 138 -18.15 9.86 -21.04
N ASN A 139 -18.93 9.13 -21.84
CA ASN A 139 -19.46 7.81 -21.53
C ASN A 139 -18.64 6.67 -22.16
N TYR A 140 -17.44 6.94 -22.69
CA TYR A 140 -16.61 5.90 -23.30
C TYR A 140 -16.28 4.80 -22.30
N TRP A 141 -16.69 3.57 -22.65
CA TRP A 141 -16.49 2.37 -21.86
C TRP A 141 -15.47 1.46 -22.55
N GLY A 142 -14.21 1.60 -22.16
CA GLY A 142 -13.09 0.83 -22.72
C GLY A 142 -11.76 1.25 -22.11
N ASN A 143 -10.67 0.61 -22.53
CA ASN A 143 -9.32 0.91 -22.04
C ASN A 143 -8.78 2.19 -22.67
N PHE A 144 -8.21 3.07 -21.84
CA PHE A 144 -7.63 4.33 -22.29
C PHE A 144 -6.50 4.79 -21.36
N ALA A 145 -5.62 3.83 -21.03
CA ALA A 145 -4.55 3.98 -20.06
C ALA A 145 -3.14 3.87 -20.68
N GLU A 146 -3.06 3.92 -22.02
CA GLU A 146 -1.81 3.80 -22.77
C GLU A 146 -1.65 4.97 -23.77
N PRO A 147 -0.41 5.39 -24.08
CA PRO A 147 0.84 4.88 -23.53
C PRO A 147 1.06 5.27 -22.07
N ASN A 148 1.77 4.44 -21.31
CA ASN A 148 2.29 4.81 -19.99
C ASN A 148 3.22 6.03 -20.06
N ALA A 149 3.21 6.83 -19.00
CA ALA A 149 4.22 7.86 -18.79
C ALA A 149 5.53 7.20 -18.34
N VAL A 150 6.65 7.54 -18.97
CA VAL A 150 7.96 6.97 -18.60
C VAL A 150 8.91 8.09 -18.15
N ALA A 151 9.21 8.11 -16.86
CA ALA A 151 10.24 8.97 -16.28
C ALA A 151 11.58 8.23 -16.24
N ARG A 152 12.69 8.96 -16.38
CA ARG A 152 14.06 8.41 -16.41
C ARG A 152 14.97 9.13 -15.44
N ALA A 153 15.89 8.39 -14.84
CA ALA A 153 16.92 8.90 -13.96
C ALA A 153 18.13 7.96 -13.95
N SER A 154 19.31 8.49 -13.63
CA SER A 154 20.49 7.65 -13.41
C SER A 154 20.36 6.85 -12.12
N VAL A 155 20.70 5.56 -12.15
CA VAL A 155 20.71 4.72 -10.93
C VAL A 155 21.68 5.26 -9.89
N ALA A 156 22.88 5.67 -10.31
CA ALA A 156 23.86 6.29 -9.41
C ALA A 156 23.31 7.58 -8.76
N ARG A 157 22.50 8.36 -9.49
CA ARG A 157 21.85 9.56 -8.95
C ARG A 157 20.77 9.22 -7.92
N LEU A 158 19.95 8.19 -8.17
CA LEU A 158 18.94 7.69 -7.23
C LEU A 158 19.57 7.18 -5.93
N GLN A 159 20.73 6.53 -6.03
CA GLN A 159 21.49 5.95 -4.92
C GLN A 159 22.32 6.95 -4.12
N ASN A 160 22.52 8.17 -4.61
CA ASN A 160 23.33 9.16 -3.91
C ASN A 160 22.60 9.69 -2.67
N GLU A 161 23.11 9.36 -1.48
CA GLU A 161 22.56 9.79 -0.18
C GLU A 161 23.07 11.17 0.27
N GLU A 162 24.20 11.65 -0.26
CA GLU A 162 24.89 12.86 0.20
C GLU A 162 24.17 14.16 -0.18
N ASP A 163 23.24 14.13 -1.13
CA ASP A 163 22.63 15.34 -1.68
C ASP A 163 21.45 15.92 -0.87
N GLY A 164 21.24 15.42 0.36
CA GLY A 164 20.31 16.03 1.32
C GLY A 164 18.86 16.16 0.84
N GLY A 165 18.41 15.28 -0.06
CA GLY A 165 17.04 15.24 -0.58
C GLY A 165 16.78 16.09 -1.83
N LYS A 166 17.76 16.83 -2.36
CA LYS A 166 17.57 17.63 -3.60
C LYS A 166 17.16 16.77 -4.81
N VAL A 167 17.61 15.51 -4.83
CA VAL A 167 17.25 14.54 -5.87
C VAL A 167 15.73 14.35 -5.98
N TYR A 168 14.96 14.47 -4.88
CA TYR A 168 13.51 14.26 -4.93
C TYR A 168 12.80 15.27 -5.83
N VAL A 169 13.23 16.53 -5.81
CA VAL A 169 12.65 17.59 -6.66
C VAL A 169 12.92 17.31 -8.14
N GLU A 170 14.13 16.85 -8.46
CA GLU A 170 14.51 16.44 -9.81
C GLU A 170 13.65 15.27 -10.29
N LEU A 171 13.50 14.23 -9.46
CA LEU A 171 12.69 13.05 -9.76
C LEU A 171 11.21 13.40 -9.93
N ALA A 172 10.63 14.16 -9.00
CA ALA A 172 9.23 14.59 -9.09
C ALA A 172 8.98 15.46 -10.33
N THR A 173 9.95 16.30 -10.71
CA THR A 173 9.90 17.07 -11.96
C THR A 173 10.01 16.17 -13.19
N SER A 174 10.83 15.12 -13.16
CA SER A 174 10.92 14.10 -14.21
C SER A 174 9.58 13.37 -14.39
N VAL A 175 8.97 12.94 -13.27
CA VAL A 175 7.64 12.32 -13.22
C VAL A 175 6.58 13.23 -13.82
N LYS A 176 6.54 14.50 -13.40
CA LYS A 176 5.60 15.49 -13.94
C LYS A 176 5.71 15.64 -15.46
N ARG A 177 6.94 15.74 -15.98
CA ARG A 177 7.19 15.85 -17.42
C ARG A 177 6.73 14.60 -18.16
N ALA A 178 7.02 13.41 -17.62
CA ALA A 178 6.57 12.15 -18.20
C ALA A 178 5.04 12.04 -18.26
N ILE A 179 4.34 12.39 -17.18
CA ILE A 179 2.87 12.41 -17.14
C ILE A 179 2.30 13.42 -18.14
N ALA A 180 2.91 14.59 -18.28
CA ALA A 180 2.49 15.60 -19.25
C ALA A 180 2.73 15.18 -20.72
N ALA A 181 3.74 14.34 -20.96
CA ALA A 181 4.06 13.81 -22.29
C ALA A 181 3.01 12.82 -22.81
N VAL A 182 2.26 12.16 -21.92
CA VAL A 182 1.07 11.39 -22.31
C VAL A 182 -0.04 12.37 -22.67
N ASN A 183 -0.17 12.68 -23.96
CA ASN A 183 -1.13 13.63 -24.51
C ASN A 183 -1.80 13.06 -25.78
N ASN A 184 -2.73 13.81 -26.37
CA ASN A 184 -3.43 13.42 -27.61
C ASN A 184 -2.49 12.86 -28.69
N LYS A 185 -1.33 13.48 -28.90
CA LYS A 185 -0.37 13.06 -29.93
C LYS A 185 0.26 11.71 -29.57
N ALA A 186 0.69 11.52 -28.32
CA ALA A 186 1.28 10.27 -27.86
C ALA A 186 0.32 9.08 -28.03
N VAL A 187 -0.95 9.25 -27.66
CA VAL A 187 -1.98 8.21 -27.83
C VAL A 187 -2.18 7.87 -29.31
N ARG A 188 -2.31 8.89 -30.17
CA ARG A 188 -2.51 8.68 -31.61
C ARG A 188 -1.31 8.02 -32.30
N ARG A 189 -0.09 8.26 -31.84
CA ARG A 189 1.11 7.56 -32.32
C ARG A 189 1.07 6.07 -32.02
N LEU A 190 0.73 5.72 -30.77
CA LEU A 190 0.58 4.32 -30.38
C LEU A 190 -0.52 3.64 -31.20
N VAL A 191 -1.69 4.26 -31.31
CA VAL A 191 -2.79 3.76 -32.16
C VAL A 191 -2.35 3.63 -33.63
N GLY A 192 -1.58 4.59 -34.13
CA GLY A 192 -1.02 4.58 -35.48
C GLY A 192 -0.14 3.37 -35.75
N ILE A 193 0.77 3.05 -34.84
CA ILE A 193 1.61 1.85 -34.93
C ILE A 193 0.76 0.58 -34.84
N LEU A 194 -0.14 0.50 -33.85
CA LEU A 194 -0.98 -0.68 -33.65
C LEU A 194 -1.87 -0.97 -34.87
N ASN A 195 -2.37 0.06 -35.55
CA ASN A 195 -3.16 -0.08 -36.78
C ASN A 195 -2.33 -0.59 -37.98
N GLN A 196 -1.03 -0.32 -38.01
CA GLN A 196 -0.12 -0.72 -39.08
C GLN A 196 0.46 -2.13 -38.87
N MET A 197 0.47 -2.63 -37.63
CA MET A 197 1.02 -3.94 -37.30
C MET A 197 0.06 -5.09 -37.68
N PRO A 198 0.60 -6.28 -38.05
CA PRO A 198 -0.21 -7.48 -38.15
C PRO A 198 -0.96 -7.76 -36.84
N LYS A 199 -2.23 -8.19 -36.92
CA LYS A 199 -3.06 -8.45 -35.72
C LYS A 199 -2.51 -9.55 -34.80
N SER A 200 -1.61 -10.38 -35.31
CA SER A 200 -0.91 -11.44 -34.56
C SER A 200 0.33 -10.94 -33.83
N THR A 201 0.67 -9.66 -33.94
CA THR A 201 1.85 -9.07 -33.32
C THR A 201 1.56 -8.68 -31.88
N SER A 202 2.43 -9.11 -30.97
CA SER A 202 2.41 -8.70 -29.57
C SER A 202 3.45 -7.61 -29.32
N LEU A 203 3.03 -6.55 -28.65
CA LEU A 203 3.87 -5.43 -28.23
C LEU A 203 3.92 -5.44 -26.68
N THR A 204 5.10 -5.24 -26.11
CA THR A 204 5.31 -5.21 -24.67
C THR A 204 6.23 -4.03 -24.30
N TRP A 205 6.20 -3.62 -23.04
CA TRP A 205 7.06 -2.54 -22.56
C TRP A 205 8.53 -2.95 -22.58
N ASN A 206 9.37 -2.01 -22.98
CA ASN A 206 10.82 -2.15 -23.00
C ASN A 206 11.42 -1.78 -21.63
N VAL A 207 11.24 -2.66 -20.64
CA VAL A 207 11.62 -2.44 -19.23
C VAL A 207 12.37 -3.61 -18.59
N ASP A 208 13.27 -3.28 -17.67
CA ASP A 208 14.14 -4.18 -16.88
C ASP A 208 13.71 -4.16 -15.41
N ARG A 209 12.62 -4.88 -15.10
CA ARG A 209 12.07 -4.93 -13.74
C ARG A 209 12.91 -5.82 -12.83
N TYR A 210 12.92 -7.14 -13.01
CA TYR A 210 13.78 -8.02 -12.22
C TYR A 210 14.95 -8.54 -13.06
N PRO A 211 16.19 -8.55 -12.55
CA PRO A 211 16.69 -7.94 -11.31
C PRO A 211 17.08 -6.45 -11.50
N GLY A 212 16.52 -5.77 -12.51
CA GLY A 212 16.88 -4.41 -12.89
C GLY A 212 16.25 -3.31 -12.02
N PRO A 213 16.46 -2.03 -12.38
CA PRO A 213 15.99 -0.89 -11.60
C PRO A 213 14.56 -0.44 -11.95
N ASP A 214 13.93 -0.98 -13.00
CA ASP A 214 12.70 -0.42 -13.52
C ASP A 214 11.48 -0.76 -12.65
N MET A 215 10.57 0.20 -12.56
CA MET A 215 9.38 0.13 -11.73
C MET A 215 8.14 0.55 -12.51
N LEU A 216 7.01 -0.11 -12.24
CA LEU A 216 5.68 0.29 -12.72
C LEU A 216 4.82 0.76 -11.55
N ILE A 217 4.26 1.97 -11.64
CA ILE A 217 3.22 2.46 -10.74
C ILE A 217 1.87 2.47 -11.46
N VAL A 218 0.91 1.74 -10.92
CA VAL A 218 -0.49 1.74 -11.36
C VAL A 218 -1.30 2.61 -10.40
N CYS A 219 -1.88 3.68 -10.92
CA CYS A 219 -2.64 4.67 -10.15
C CYS A 219 -4.14 4.35 -10.18
N LEU A 220 -4.68 3.79 -9.09
CA LEU A 220 -6.12 3.52 -8.94
C LEU A 220 -6.79 4.43 -7.89
N GLN A 221 -6.03 5.31 -7.24
CA GLN A 221 -6.49 6.13 -6.11
C GLN A 221 -7.62 7.10 -6.45
N ALA A 222 -7.78 7.48 -7.72
CA ALA A 222 -8.85 8.37 -8.16
C ALA A 222 -10.20 7.64 -8.34
N HIS A 223 -10.20 6.30 -8.35
CA HIS A 223 -11.43 5.55 -8.48
C HIS A 223 -12.24 5.55 -7.17
N ARG A 224 -13.53 5.83 -7.31
CA ARG A 224 -14.49 5.93 -6.20
C ARG A 224 -15.10 4.58 -5.82
N TYR A 225 -14.30 3.52 -5.80
CA TYR A 225 -14.78 2.16 -5.51
C TYR A 225 -15.38 2.05 -4.10
N ASN A 226 -14.80 2.77 -3.13
CA ASN A 226 -15.27 2.78 -1.74
C ASN A 226 -16.57 3.59 -1.54
N ASP A 227 -17.02 4.35 -2.55
CA ASP A 227 -18.25 5.14 -2.47
C ASP A 227 -19.48 4.36 -2.98
N ILE A 228 -19.30 3.11 -3.43
CA ILE A 228 -20.38 2.27 -3.93
C ILE A 228 -21.15 1.71 -2.73
N TYR A 229 -22.43 2.05 -2.60
CA TYR A 229 -23.29 1.56 -1.53
C TYR A 229 -23.99 0.25 -1.94
N PHE A 230 -23.78 -0.81 -1.18
CA PHE A 230 -24.33 -2.15 -1.44
C PHE A 230 -25.64 -2.45 -0.68
N GLY A 231 -26.33 -1.42 -0.20
CA GLY A 231 -27.60 -1.56 0.52
C GLY A 231 -27.43 -1.61 2.03
N ARG A 232 -28.55 -1.70 2.75
CA ARG A 232 -28.61 -1.57 4.22
C ARG A 232 -27.76 -2.59 4.96
N ASP A 233 -27.70 -3.81 4.43
CA ASP A 233 -27.08 -4.93 5.12
C ASP A 233 -25.55 -4.99 4.92
N LEU A 234 -25.06 -4.49 3.79
CA LEU A 234 -23.63 -4.55 3.42
C LEU A 234 -22.92 -3.19 3.54
N GLY A 235 -23.64 -2.07 3.41
CA GLY A 235 -23.07 -0.74 3.55
C GLY A 235 -22.08 -0.36 2.44
N TYR A 236 -21.05 0.39 2.83
CA TYR A 236 -19.93 0.78 1.96
C TYR A 236 -18.75 -0.20 2.13
N PRO A 237 -17.95 -0.45 1.10
CA PRO A 237 -16.72 -1.23 1.23
C PRO A 237 -15.75 -0.62 2.24
N SER A 238 -15.24 -1.43 3.17
CA SER A 238 -14.20 -0.99 4.11
C SER A 238 -12.88 -0.67 3.39
N ALA A 239 -12.54 -1.46 2.36
CA ALA A 239 -11.35 -1.28 1.53
C ALA A 239 -11.57 -1.92 0.15
N PHE A 240 -10.84 -1.41 -0.85
CA PHE A 240 -10.75 -2.00 -2.18
C PHE A 240 -9.32 -2.52 -2.37
N ARG A 241 -9.18 -3.81 -2.69
CA ARG A 241 -7.90 -4.45 -2.97
C ARG A 241 -7.97 -5.28 -4.24
N VAL A 242 -6.83 -5.41 -4.89
CA VAL A 242 -6.66 -6.25 -6.06
C VAL A 242 -5.66 -7.35 -5.76
N THR A 243 -5.95 -8.55 -6.24
CA THR A 243 -4.97 -9.63 -6.24
C THR A 243 -3.98 -9.36 -7.36
N VAL A 244 -2.69 -9.37 -7.03
CA VAL A 244 -1.63 -9.14 -8.03
C VAL A 244 -1.07 -10.49 -8.45
N GLY A 245 -1.39 -10.91 -9.66
CA GLY A 245 -0.85 -12.14 -10.25
C GLY A 245 0.29 -11.86 -11.24
N ASP A 246 0.91 -12.92 -11.75
CA ASP A 246 1.78 -12.81 -12.91
C ASP A 246 0.94 -12.46 -14.15
N THR A 247 1.08 -11.25 -14.66
CA THR A 247 0.30 -10.77 -15.81
C THR A 247 1.11 -10.79 -17.11
N GLU A 248 2.42 -11.07 -17.08
CA GLU A 248 3.30 -10.87 -18.25
C GLU A 248 4.59 -11.74 -18.23
N GLY A 249 4.64 -12.80 -17.41
CA GLY A 249 5.90 -13.53 -17.17
C GLY A 249 6.91 -12.73 -16.34
N LYS A 250 6.47 -11.61 -15.74
CA LYS A 250 7.27 -10.70 -14.91
C LYS A 250 6.49 -10.42 -13.62
N PRO A 251 6.61 -11.29 -12.61
CA PRO A 251 5.85 -11.15 -11.38
C PRO A 251 6.29 -9.95 -10.53
N ASP A 252 7.47 -9.36 -10.74
CA ASP A 252 8.05 -8.32 -9.88
C ASP A 252 7.97 -6.88 -10.47
N GLY A 253 8.21 -5.88 -9.62
CA GLY A 253 8.52 -4.50 -10.01
C GLY A 253 7.30 -3.61 -10.15
N ARG A 254 6.22 -3.95 -9.44
CA ARG A 254 4.95 -3.25 -9.51
C ARG A 254 4.60 -2.60 -8.18
N CYS A 255 4.02 -1.42 -8.28
CA CYS A 255 3.37 -0.71 -7.21
C CYS A 255 1.95 -0.36 -7.66
N ILE A 256 0.95 -0.71 -6.86
CA ILE A 256 -0.44 -0.33 -7.11
C ILE A 256 -0.85 0.65 -6.03
N ILE A 257 -1.18 1.88 -6.42
CA ILE A 257 -1.71 2.91 -5.53
C ILE A 257 -3.22 2.78 -5.50
N LEU A 258 -3.76 2.38 -4.36
CA LEU A 258 -5.18 2.16 -4.11
C LEU A 258 -5.83 3.39 -3.45
N PRO A 259 -7.15 3.56 -3.58
CA PRO A 259 -7.88 4.55 -2.80
C PRO A 259 -7.74 4.26 -1.30
N PRO A 260 -7.83 5.29 -0.42
CA PRO A 260 -7.78 5.09 1.02
C PRO A 260 -8.91 4.18 1.48
N ARG A 261 -8.69 3.45 2.57
CA ARG A 261 -9.75 2.71 3.24
C ARG A 261 -10.88 3.65 3.64
N HIS A 262 -12.12 3.17 3.56
CA HIS A 262 -13.29 3.99 3.85
C HIS A 262 -13.27 4.56 5.27
N ALA A 263 -12.77 3.80 6.25
CA ALA A 263 -12.65 4.25 7.64
C ALA A 263 -11.61 5.36 7.84
N GLU A 264 -10.57 5.42 7.01
CA GLU A 264 -9.49 6.40 7.13
C GLU A 264 -9.84 7.72 6.43
N GLY A 265 -10.76 7.68 5.45
CA GLY A 265 -11.31 8.83 4.72
C GLY A 265 -10.32 9.51 3.76
N HIS A 266 -9.07 9.73 4.20
CA HIS A 266 -8.04 10.44 3.45
C HIS A 266 -6.66 9.78 3.67
N GLY A 267 -5.97 9.43 2.59
CA GLY A 267 -4.71 8.68 2.62
C GLY A 267 -4.50 7.91 1.31
N LEU A 268 -3.56 6.97 1.30
CA LEU A 268 -3.38 5.98 0.23
C LEU A 268 -3.02 4.61 0.85
N GLU A 269 -3.48 3.53 0.22
CA GLU A 269 -2.96 2.17 0.43
C GLU A 269 -2.12 1.77 -0.80
N LEU A 270 -1.02 1.07 -0.60
CA LEU A 270 -0.08 0.65 -1.63
C LEU A 270 0.10 -0.86 -1.57
N ILE A 271 0.15 -1.49 -2.75
CA ILE A 271 0.63 -2.87 -2.89
C ILE A 271 1.95 -2.83 -3.65
N LEU A 272 3.05 -3.22 -3.00
CA LEU A 272 4.37 -3.36 -3.60
C LEU A 272 4.67 -4.83 -3.86
N GLN A 273 5.00 -5.20 -5.09
CA GLN A 273 5.25 -6.58 -5.50
C GLN A 273 6.72 -6.78 -5.88
N TYR A 274 7.48 -7.42 -4.99
CA TYR A 274 8.94 -7.56 -5.05
C TYR A 274 9.41 -8.87 -4.38
N ASP A 275 10.69 -9.22 -4.51
CA ASP A 275 11.30 -10.27 -3.70
C ASP A 275 11.31 -9.90 -2.21
N SER A 276 11.27 -10.90 -1.32
CA SER A 276 11.16 -10.72 0.13
C SER A 276 12.29 -9.84 0.69
N CYS A 277 13.53 -10.01 0.20
CA CYS A 277 14.68 -9.20 0.64
C CYS A 277 14.49 -7.70 0.30
N THR A 278 13.94 -7.39 -0.87
CA THR A 278 13.62 -6.00 -1.24
C THR A 278 12.53 -5.42 -0.35
N LEU A 279 11.46 -6.18 -0.05
CA LEU A 279 10.40 -5.73 0.84
C LEU A 279 10.90 -5.50 2.27
N GLU A 280 11.69 -6.42 2.83
CA GLU A 280 12.31 -6.29 4.15
C GLU A 280 13.22 -5.06 4.23
N ARG A 281 14.01 -4.78 3.18
CA ARG A 281 14.86 -3.59 3.13
C ARG A 281 14.07 -2.29 3.04
N LEU A 282 12.92 -2.29 2.35
CA LEU A 282 12.01 -1.14 2.34
C LEU A 282 11.41 -0.89 3.74
N GLU A 283 10.92 -1.93 4.40
CA GLU A 283 10.30 -1.84 5.72
C GLU A 283 11.29 -1.40 6.80
N ASN A 284 12.55 -1.83 6.70
CA ASN A 284 13.62 -1.42 7.61
C ASN A 284 14.25 -0.06 7.25
N ASN A 285 13.89 0.55 6.12
CA ASN A 285 14.41 1.86 5.75
C ASN A 285 13.77 2.97 6.59
N SER A 286 14.57 3.59 7.46
CA SER A 286 14.10 4.61 8.41
C SER A 286 13.45 5.85 7.76
N GLU A 287 13.78 6.19 6.52
CA GLU A 287 13.14 7.30 5.82
C GLU A 287 11.80 6.88 5.20
N PHE A 288 11.74 5.67 4.63
CA PHE A 288 10.50 5.09 4.11
C PHE A 288 9.45 4.94 5.22
N SER A 289 9.84 4.34 6.36
CA SER A 289 8.94 4.01 7.47
C SER A 289 8.45 5.24 8.26
N LYS A 290 9.04 6.43 8.03
CA LYS A 290 8.46 7.70 8.52
C LYS A 290 7.10 7.99 7.89
N PHE A 291 6.92 7.61 6.63
CA PHE A 291 5.73 7.96 5.86
C PHE A 291 4.82 6.76 5.64
N PHE A 292 5.39 5.60 5.34
CA PHE A 292 4.63 4.39 5.04
C PHE A 292 4.67 3.42 6.23
N GLY A 293 3.49 3.05 6.74
CA GLY A 293 3.35 1.98 7.72
C GLY A 293 3.01 0.66 7.04
N ASN A 294 3.48 -0.47 7.56
CA ASN A 294 2.98 -1.78 7.16
C ASN A 294 1.59 -1.97 7.77
N THR A 295 0.56 -2.08 6.94
CA THR A 295 -0.80 -2.02 7.47
C THR A 295 -1.22 -3.28 8.21
N GLU A 296 -0.62 -4.43 7.90
CA GLU A 296 -0.84 -5.65 8.69
C GLU A 296 -0.20 -5.53 10.06
N ALA A 297 1.02 -4.99 10.13
CA ALA A 297 1.70 -4.71 11.39
C ALA A 297 0.97 -3.65 12.22
N GLU A 298 0.45 -2.59 11.60
CA GLU A 298 -0.36 -1.57 12.27
C GLU A 298 -1.65 -2.17 12.83
N GLN A 299 -2.39 -2.95 12.03
CA GLN A 299 -3.63 -3.62 12.47
C GLN A 299 -3.39 -4.62 13.59
N LEU A 300 -2.33 -5.43 13.48
CA LEU A 300 -1.95 -6.37 14.54
C LEU A 300 -1.54 -5.63 15.80
N THR A 301 -0.79 -4.52 15.67
CA THR A 301 -0.40 -3.70 16.82
C THR A 301 -1.61 -3.06 17.49
N GLU A 302 -2.57 -2.55 16.73
CA GLU A 302 -3.84 -2.03 17.26
C GLU A 302 -4.65 -3.12 17.95
N LEU A 303 -4.78 -4.30 17.34
CA LEU A 303 -5.45 -5.44 17.95
C LEU A 303 -4.75 -5.88 19.25
N LEU A 304 -3.42 -5.99 19.25
CA LEU A 304 -2.65 -6.35 20.44
C LEU A 304 -2.78 -5.31 21.54
N ARG A 305 -2.79 -4.02 21.20
CA ARG A 305 -3.04 -2.94 22.18
C ARG A 305 -4.46 -3.05 22.74
N ASP A 306 -5.47 -3.26 21.90
CA ASP A 306 -6.84 -3.44 22.35
C ASP A 306 -7.00 -4.68 23.23
N MET A 307 -6.36 -5.80 22.87
CA MET A 307 -6.30 -7.02 23.68
C MET A 307 -5.64 -6.78 25.04
N CYS A 308 -4.50 -6.07 25.07
CA CYS A 308 -3.85 -5.71 26.32
C CYS A 308 -4.75 -4.81 27.19
N HIS A 309 -5.45 -3.84 26.61
CA HIS A 309 -6.40 -3.01 27.35
C HIS A 309 -7.59 -3.82 27.86
N PHE A 310 -8.17 -4.69 27.03
CA PHE A 310 -9.27 -5.56 27.40
C PHE A 310 -8.88 -6.48 28.57
N ILE A 311 -7.77 -7.20 28.46
CA ILE A 311 -7.29 -8.10 29.52
C ILE A 311 -7.05 -7.31 30.80
N ARG A 312 -6.31 -6.19 30.75
CA ARG A 312 -6.02 -5.38 31.94
C ARG A 312 -7.27 -4.80 32.60
N SER A 313 -8.29 -4.48 31.82
CA SER A 313 -9.51 -3.86 32.35
C SER A 313 -10.44 -4.87 33.04
N TYR A 314 -10.33 -6.14 32.68
CA TYR A 314 -11.18 -7.21 33.22
C TYR A 314 -10.37 -8.35 33.84
N ILE A 315 -9.12 -8.07 34.25
CA ILE A 315 -8.20 -9.13 34.70
C ILE A 315 -8.75 -9.83 35.93
N ASP A 316 -9.35 -9.09 36.85
CA ASP A 316 -9.96 -9.63 38.07
C ASP A 316 -11.12 -10.59 37.73
N GLU A 317 -12.00 -10.21 36.79
CA GLU A 317 -13.11 -11.07 36.36
C GLU A 317 -12.63 -12.28 35.55
N ILE A 318 -11.61 -12.10 34.70
CA ILE A 318 -11.00 -13.18 33.92
C ILE A 318 -10.34 -14.20 34.85
N GLU A 319 -9.65 -13.76 35.91
CA GLU A 319 -8.99 -14.65 36.88
C GLU A 319 -9.99 -15.39 37.75
N ILE A 320 -11.06 -14.72 38.19
CA ILE A 320 -12.10 -15.34 39.03
C ILE A 320 -12.95 -16.33 38.22
N ALA A 321 -13.32 -15.97 36.98
CA ALA A 321 -14.28 -16.72 36.18
C ALA A 321 -13.96 -16.65 34.66
N PRO A 322 -12.90 -17.33 34.20
CA PRO A 322 -12.42 -17.23 32.81
C PRO A 322 -13.44 -17.70 31.76
N LEU A 323 -14.29 -18.66 32.12
CA LEU A 323 -15.37 -19.13 31.22
C LEU A 323 -16.53 -18.14 31.08
N GLN A 324 -16.61 -17.11 31.94
CA GLN A 324 -17.67 -16.12 31.91
C GLN A 324 -17.31 -14.87 31.08
N VAL A 325 -16.08 -14.76 30.57
CA VAL A 325 -15.57 -13.60 29.82
C VAL A 325 -16.49 -13.20 28.67
N TYR A 326 -17.07 -14.16 27.94
CA TYR A 326 -17.96 -13.92 26.82
C TYR A 326 -19.33 -13.35 27.22
N CYS A 327 -19.83 -13.67 28.42
CA CYS A 327 -21.09 -13.13 28.95
C CYS A 327 -20.90 -11.96 29.92
N SER A 328 -19.66 -11.63 30.31
CA SER A 328 -19.30 -10.47 31.13
C SER A 328 -18.39 -9.51 30.35
N ALA A 329 -17.08 -9.64 30.46
CA ALA A 329 -16.07 -8.72 29.92
C ALA A 329 -16.33 -8.33 28.45
N LEU A 330 -16.75 -9.28 27.60
CA LEU A 330 -17.07 -9.01 26.19
C LEU A 330 -18.32 -8.13 26.03
N VAL A 331 -19.42 -8.47 26.72
CA VAL A 331 -20.70 -7.75 26.68
C VAL A 331 -20.58 -6.34 27.28
N PHE A 332 -19.80 -6.23 28.35
CA PHE A 332 -19.48 -5.01 29.08
C PHE A 332 -18.23 -4.31 28.53
N GLY A 333 -17.65 -4.79 27.43
CA GLY A 333 -16.53 -4.15 26.74
C GLY A 333 -16.93 -2.86 26.03
N LEU A 334 -15.97 -1.99 25.75
CA LEU A 334 -16.22 -0.76 24.99
C LEU A 334 -16.77 -1.03 23.59
N THR A 335 -17.65 -0.17 23.09
CA THR A 335 -18.40 -0.49 21.86
C THR A 335 -17.56 -0.51 20.59
N ARG A 336 -16.37 0.10 20.58
CA ARG A 336 -15.41 0.05 19.45
C ARG A 336 -14.15 -0.77 19.75
N SER A 337 -14.16 -1.61 20.80
CA SER A 337 -13.06 -2.55 21.02
C SER A 337 -12.99 -3.55 19.86
N LEU A 338 -11.78 -3.71 19.31
CA LEU A 338 -11.48 -4.70 18.27
C LEU A 338 -11.69 -6.13 18.77
N VAL A 339 -11.35 -6.42 20.03
CA VAL A 339 -11.64 -7.69 20.70
C VAL A 339 -13.14 -7.95 20.73
N ARG A 340 -13.92 -6.93 21.10
CA ARG A 340 -15.39 -7.04 21.12
C ARG A 340 -15.96 -7.35 19.75
N GLU A 341 -15.46 -6.68 18.72
CA GLU A 341 -15.88 -6.91 17.34
C GLU A 341 -15.47 -8.31 16.85
N LEU A 342 -14.23 -8.73 17.12
CA LEU A 342 -13.66 -10.01 16.70
C LEU A 342 -14.42 -11.20 17.30
N PHE A 343 -14.82 -11.10 18.56
CA PHE A 343 -15.54 -12.17 19.29
C PHE A 343 -17.04 -11.92 19.39
N LYS A 344 -17.61 -11.01 18.59
CA LYS A 344 -19.03 -10.64 18.67
C LYS A 344 -19.99 -11.82 18.54
N ILE A 345 -19.62 -12.85 17.78
CA ILE A 345 -20.43 -14.07 17.60
C ILE A 345 -20.54 -14.91 18.88
N GLU A 346 -19.62 -14.75 19.81
CA GLU A 346 -19.60 -15.44 21.10
C GLU A 346 -20.46 -14.72 22.16
N GLU A 347 -20.96 -13.51 21.85
CA GLU A 347 -21.88 -12.80 22.76
C GLU A 347 -23.19 -13.61 22.91
N PRO A 348 -23.68 -13.87 24.14
CA PRO A 348 -24.85 -14.71 24.32
C PRO A 348 -26.14 -14.05 23.81
N ASP A 349 -26.86 -14.75 22.91
CA ASP A 349 -28.11 -14.28 22.31
C ASP A 349 -29.24 -13.99 23.32
N TRP A 350 -29.16 -14.58 24.52
CA TRP A 350 -30.16 -14.38 25.58
C TRP A 350 -30.00 -13.02 26.31
N ILE A 351 -28.90 -12.30 26.08
CA ILE A 351 -28.70 -10.93 26.59
C ILE A 351 -29.24 -9.93 25.57
N ILE A 352 -30.55 -9.67 25.67
CA ILE A 352 -31.29 -8.83 24.71
C ILE A 352 -30.94 -7.34 24.88
N LEU A 353 -30.76 -6.89 26.12
CA LEU A 353 -30.45 -5.50 26.46
C LEU A 353 -28.98 -5.38 26.85
N LYS A 354 -28.18 -4.81 25.96
CA LYS A 354 -26.74 -4.60 26.20
C LYS A 354 -26.52 -3.35 27.06
N PRO A 355 -25.54 -3.37 27.98
CA PRO A 355 -25.19 -2.20 28.78
C PRO A 355 -24.69 -1.07 27.87
N ARG A 356 -25.01 0.18 28.24
CA ARG A 356 -24.45 1.36 27.57
C ARG A 356 -23.01 1.55 28.02
N MET A 357 -22.07 1.16 27.17
CA MET A 357 -20.64 1.30 27.41
C MET A 357 -20.08 2.57 26.75
N GLU A 358 -18.91 3.02 27.20
CA GLU A 358 -18.18 4.08 26.53
C GLU A 358 -17.76 3.63 25.11
N THR A 359 -17.58 4.59 24.21
CA THR A 359 -17.37 4.29 22.78
C THR A 359 -15.97 3.82 22.48
N ASP A 360 -14.99 4.53 23.00
CA ASP A 360 -13.57 4.32 22.79
C ASP A 360 -12.87 4.22 24.15
N TRP A 361 -11.67 3.63 24.19
CA TRP A 361 -10.82 3.80 25.36
C TRP A 361 -10.60 5.30 25.51
N ARG A 362 -11.01 5.91 26.63
CA ARG A 362 -10.83 7.36 26.83
C ARG A 362 -9.39 7.71 26.51
N PRO A 363 -9.12 8.75 25.68
CA PRO A 363 -7.76 9.21 25.47
C PRO A 363 -7.24 9.75 26.80
N ARG A 364 -6.56 8.89 27.55
CA ARG A 364 -5.64 9.33 28.58
C ARG A 364 -4.48 9.96 27.83
N VAL A 365 -4.53 11.28 27.71
CA VAL A 365 -3.40 12.10 27.27
C VAL A 365 -2.20 11.70 28.15
N PHE A 366 -1.20 11.04 27.55
CA PHE A 366 0.18 10.82 28.02
C PHE A 366 0.42 10.27 29.44
N TRP A 367 0.48 8.94 29.61
CA TRP A 367 1.40 8.29 30.59
C TRP A 367 1.90 6.99 29.96
N ASP A 368 2.96 7.03 29.16
CA ASP A 368 4.32 6.65 29.59
C ASP A 368 4.68 7.00 31.04
N THR A 369 4.03 6.34 32.01
CA THR A 369 4.55 6.07 33.37
C THR A 369 3.48 5.29 34.16
N ALA A 370 3.57 3.98 34.10
CA ALA A 370 3.22 3.12 35.23
C ALA A 370 4.42 2.19 35.48
N SER A 371 5.60 2.81 35.53
CA SER A 371 6.70 2.31 36.33
C SER A 371 6.56 3.08 37.64
N GLU A 372 5.86 2.52 38.62
CA GLU A 372 6.17 2.93 39.97
C GLU A 372 7.58 2.42 40.25
N VAL A 373 8.52 3.36 40.31
CA VAL A 373 9.88 3.06 40.72
C VAL A 373 9.81 2.76 42.21
N LEU A 374 10.22 1.55 42.60
CA LEU A 374 10.35 1.14 43.99
C LEU A 374 11.50 1.93 44.63
N GLU A 375 11.22 3.14 45.11
CA GLU A 375 12.24 4.02 45.66
C GLU A 375 12.61 3.61 47.09
N GLY A 376 13.92 3.49 47.34
CA GLY A 376 14.49 3.60 48.67
C GLY A 376 15.68 2.70 48.98
N ASP A 377 16.17 1.88 48.04
CA ASP A 377 17.48 1.25 48.20
C ASP A 377 18.56 2.31 47.89
N GLU A 378 19.49 2.57 48.82
CA GLU A 378 20.56 3.57 48.65
C GLU A 378 21.75 3.04 47.80
N GLY A 379 21.50 2.09 46.90
CA GLY A 379 22.55 1.46 46.08
C GLY A 379 22.00 0.69 44.88
N GLU A 380 22.89 0.20 44.01
CA GLU A 380 22.52 -0.57 42.82
C GLU A 380 21.93 -1.94 43.22
N VAL A 381 20.76 -2.26 42.67
CA VAL A 381 20.08 -3.54 42.93
C VAL A 381 20.77 -4.63 42.13
N SER A 382 21.39 -5.58 42.82
CA SER A 382 22.16 -6.67 42.20
C SER A 382 21.36 -7.97 42.08
N SER A 383 20.23 -8.09 42.79
CA SER A 383 19.41 -9.30 42.81
C SER A 383 17.94 -9.01 43.14
N VAL A 384 17.04 -9.78 42.53
CA VAL A 384 15.60 -9.75 42.78
C VAL A 384 15.04 -11.17 42.83
N ALA A 385 14.10 -11.43 43.74
CA ALA A 385 13.45 -12.73 43.88
C ALA A 385 11.99 -12.60 44.33
N PHE A 386 11.09 -13.33 43.67
CA PHE A 386 9.69 -13.43 44.09
C PHE A 386 9.50 -14.58 45.09
N SER A 387 8.56 -14.42 46.01
CA SER A 387 8.05 -15.52 46.83
C SER A 387 7.30 -16.53 45.96
N ALA A 388 7.27 -17.80 46.38
CA ALA A 388 6.65 -18.88 45.61
C ALA A 388 5.13 -18.72 45.42
N ASP A 389 4.49 -17.94 46.29
CA ASP A 389 3.07 -17.56 46.19
C ASP A 389 2.84 -16.28 45.38
N GLY A 390 3.90 -15.61 44.89
CA GLY A 390 3.84 -14.41 44.06
C GLY A 390 3.44 -13.13 44.79
N TRP A 391 3.19 -13.21 46.10
CA TRP A 391 2.66 -12.08 46.88
C TRP A 391 3.74 -11.16 47.42
N ARG A 392 5.02 -11.52 47.31
CA ARG A 392 6.13 -10.68 47.79
C ARG A 392 7.28 -10.67 46.80
N LEU A 393 7.87 -9.49 46.64
CA LEU A 393 9.12 -9.28 45.90
C LEU A 393 10.21 -8.90 46.89
N ALA A 394 11.37 -9.54 46.82
CA ALA A 394 12.57 -9.12 47.51
C ALA A 394 13.53 -8.43 46.52
N SER A 395 14.00 -7.23 46.85
CA SER A 395 15.13 -6.58 46.17
C SER A 395 16.36 -6.57 47.08
N GLY A 396 17.53 -6.87 46.52
CA GLY A 396 18.81 -6.83 47.23
C GLY A 396 19.79 -5.88 46.55
N SER A 397 20.24 -4.87 47.30
CA SER A 397 21.35 -3.98 46.93
C SER A 397 22.61 -4.36 47.73
N GLU A 398 23.74 -3.68 47.46
CA GLU A 398 24.99 -3.91 48.20
C GLU A 398 24.87 -3.71 49.72
N THR A 399 23.92 -2.88 50.16
CA THR A 399 23.81 -2.44 51.56
C THR A 399 22.49 -2.81 52.23
N THR A 400 21.43 -3.14 51.46
CA THR A 400 20.08 -3.38 52.00
C THR A 400 19.32 -4.46 51.24
N ILE A 401 18.40 -5.13 51.94
CA ILE A 401 17.39 -6.03 51.34
C ILE A 401 16.02 -5.48 51.72
N LYS A 402 15.15 -5.27 50.74
CA LYS A 402 13.77 -4.81 50.94
C LYS A 402 12.76 -5.83 50.46
N LEU A 403 11.63 -5.86 51.15
CA LEU A 403 10.48 -6.70 50.83
C LEU A 403 9.30 -5.80 50.45
N TRP A 404 8.72 -6.09 49.29
CA TRP A 404 7.59 -5.40 48.70
C TRP A 404 6.41 -6.37 48.65
N ASP A 405 5.22 -5.92 49.02
CA ASP A 405 4.06 -6.79 49.20
C ASP A 405 3.16 -6.78 47.95
N ALA A 406 3.47 -7.56 46.91
CA ALA A 406 2.91 -7.61 45.54
C ALA A 406 1.35 -7.63 45.40
N GLY A 407 0.59 -7.65 46.50
CA GLY A 407 -0.87 -7.64 46.53
C GLY A 407 -1.50 -6.23 46.68
N MET A 408 -2.38 -5.91 45.74
CA MET A 408 -3.23 -4.72 45.63
C MET A 408 -2.51 -3.48 45.08
N GLY A 409 -2.86 -3.09 43.85
CA GLY A 409 -2.33 -1.94 43.11
C GLY A 409 -2.64 -0.56 43.70
N THR A 410 -2.26 -0.35 44.95
CA THR A 410 -2.08 0.94 45.60
C THR A 410 -0.91 0.80 46.56
N TRP A 411 0.26 1.23 46.10
CA TRP A 411 1.49 1.23 46.87
C TRP A 411 1.57 2.57 47.61
N ALA A 412 1.66 2.55 48.93
CA ALA A 412 1.77 3.73 49.78
C ALA A 412 3.22 3.99 50.19
#